data_AF-A0A350C768-F1
#
_entry.id   AF-A0A350C768-F1
#
_cell.length_a   1.000
_cell.length_b   1.000
_cell.length_c   1.000
_cell.angle_alpha   90.00
_cell.angle_beta   90.00
_cell.angle_gamma   90.00
#
_symmetry.space_group_name_H-M   'P 1'
#
loop_
_entity.id
_entity.type
_entity.pdbx_description
1 polymer ?
#
loop_
_entity_poly.entity_id
_entity_poly.type
_entity_poly.pdbx_seq_one_letter_code
_entity_poly.pdbx_strand_id
1 'polypeptide(L)' 'DRVVPAHSFKFISEVQDKHTGENPVLIRIETSAGHGAGKPTSKQIEEAADILSFMLYNTGDSFNSPLKG' A
#
# COMPACT_ATOMS: atom_id res chain seq x y z
N ASP A 1 7.26 -19.04 -0.12
CA ASP A 1 6.01 -18.98 -0.89
C ASP A 1 4.92 -19.65 -0.06
N ARG A 2 3.98 -18.89 0.50
CA ARG A 2 2.97 -19.32 1.48
C ARG A 2 1.60 -18.66 1.21
N VAL A 3 1.59 -17.46 0.62
CA VAL A 3 0.40 -16.78 0.09
C VAL A 3 0.65 -16.38 -1.36
N VAL A 4 -0.15 -16.88 -2.28
CA VAL A 4 -0.01 -16.61 -3.71
C VAL A 4 -0.59 -15.24 -4.09
N PRO A 5 0.06 -14.46 -4.98
CA PRO A 5 -0.42 -13.13 -5.40
C PRO A 5 -1.83 -13.11 -5.98
N ALA A 6 -2.30 -14.23 -6.54
CA ALA A 6 -3.62 -14.37 -7.15
C ALA A 6 -4.79 -14.04 -6.20
N HIS A 7 -4.61 -14.17 -4.88
CA HIS A 7 -5.65 -13.76 -3.93
C HIS A 7 -5.90 -12.25 -3.98
N SER A 8 -4.84 -11.46 -3.91
CA SER A 8 -4.94 -10.00 -3.95
C SER A 8 -5.46 -9.51 -5.31
N PHE A 9 -5.06 -10.16 -6.41
CA PHE A 9 -5.55 -9.82 -7.76
C PHE A 9 -7.05 -10.05 -7.94
N LYS A 10 -7.57 -11.20 -7.49
CA LYS A 10 -9.01 -11.47 -7.59
C LYS A 10 -9.83 -10.51 -6.73
N PHE A 11 -9.35 -10.21 -5.53
CA PHE A 11 -10.03 -9.31 -4.62
C PHE A 11 -10.10 -7.89 -5.17
N ILE A 12 -8.99 -7.32 -5.62
CA ILE A 12 -8.98 -5.95 -6.15
C ILE A 12 -9.86 -5.82 -7.41
N SER A 13 -9.87 -6.82 -8.28
CA SER A 13 -10.70 -6.83 -9.49
C SER A 13 -12.18 -6.75 -9.16
N GLU A 14 -12.65 -7.55 -8.19
CA GLU A 14 -14.06 -7.54 -7.78
C GLU A 14 -14.43 -6.26 -7.05
N VAL A 15 -13.56 -5.77 -6.15
CA VAL A 15 -13.81 -4.50 -5.45
C VAL A 15 -13.89 -3.34 -6.44
N GLN A 16 -13.00 -3.29 -7.44
CA GLN A 16 -13.02 -2.27 -8.48
C GLN A 16 -14.29 -2.35 -9.35
N ASP A 17 -14.75 -3.55 -9.71
CA ASP A 17 -16.00 -3.74 -10.48
C ASP A 17 -17.23 -3.27 -9.69
N LYS A 18 -17.25 -3.50 -8.37
CA LYS A 18 -18.39 -3.13 -7.50
C LYS A 18 -18.30 -1.73 -6.90
N HIS A 19 -17.17 -1.05 -7.01
CA HIS A 19 -17.00 0.26 -6.37
C HIS A 19 -17.79 1.33 -7.12
N THR A 20 -18.69 2.02 -6.42
CA THR A 20 -19.48 3.14 -6.96
C THR A 20 -19.13 4.48 -6.31
N GLY A 21 -18.09 4.51 -5.46
CA GLY A 21 -17.62 5.73 -4.81
C GLY A 21 -16.56 6.46 -5.65
N GLU A 22 -16.24 7.67 -5.24
CA GLU A 22 -15.22 8.51 -5.88
C GLU A 22 -13.79 8.21 -5.39
N ASN A 23 -13.66 7.41 -4.33
CA ASN A 23 -12.36 7.14 -3.71
C ASN A 23 -11.60 6.06 -4.50
N PRO A 24 -10.29 6.22 -4.72
CA PRO A 24 -9.52 5.27 -5.51
C PRO A 24 -9.38 3.92 -4.80
N VAL A 25 -9.57 2.83 -5.54
CA VAL A 25 -9.34 1.46 -5.07
C VAL A 25 -8.07 0.91 -5.74
N LEU A 26 -7.00 0.80 -4.97
CA LEU A 26 -5.65 0.50 -5.49
C LEU A 26 -5.07 -0.80 -4.92
N ILE A 27 -4.21 -1.44 -5.71
CA ILE A 27 -3.35 -2.54 -5.27
C ILE A 27 -1.89 -2.19 -5.54
N ARG A 28 -1.02 -2.43 -4.56
CA ARG A 28 0.43 -2.28 -4.70
C ARG A 28 1.08 -3.66 -4.86
N ILE A 29 1.75 -3.88 -5.98
CA ILE A 29 2.46 -5.13 -6.28
C ILE A 29 3.95 -4.87 -6.23
N GLU A 30 4.64 -5.45 -5.26
CA GLU A 30 6.09 -5.38 -5.19
C GLU A 30 6.71 -6.43 -6.11
N THR A 31 7.58 -6.00 -7.03
CA THR A 31 8.41 -6.90 -7.84
C THR A 31 9.67 -7.28 -7.06
N SER A 32 10.04 -8.56 -7.04
CA SER A 32 11.29 -9.07 -6.46
C SER A 32 11.42 -8.99 -4.93
N ALA A 33 10.30 -9.08 -4.20
CA ALA A 33 10.30 -9.30 -2.75
C ALA A 33 9.61 -10.64 -2.42
N GLY A 34 10.31 -11.53 -1.71
CA GLY A 34 9.73 -12.76 -1.16
C GLY A 34 8.79 -12.48 0.02
N HIS A 35 8.63 -13.46 0.92
CA HIS A 35 7.71 -13.43 2.08
C HIS A 35 8.12 -12.46 3.23
N GLY A 36 8.64 -11.28 2.90
CA GLY A 36 9.00 -10.22 3.86
C GLY A 36 10.34 -10.41 4.56
N ALA A 37 10.74 -11.65 4.87
CA ALA A 37 12.04 -11.95 5.47
C ALA A 37 13.18 -11.67 4.47
N GLY A 38 13.98 -10.64 4.74
CA GLY A 38 15.09 -10.20 3.89
C GLY A 38 14.78 -9.02 2.95
N LYS A 39 13.63 -8.34 3.11
CA LYS A 39 13.35 -7.10 2.35
C LYS A 39 14.39 -6.03 2.69
N PRO A 40 15.10 -5.45 1.72
CA PRO A 40 16.08 -4.38 1.98
C PRO A 40 15.44 -3.22 2.75
N THR A 41 16.20 -2.57 3.64
CA THR A 41 15.69 -1.43 4.43
C THR A 41 15.13 -0.32 3.54
N SER A 42 15.75 -0.04 2.40
CA SER A 42 15.23 0.91 1.41
C SER A 42 13.82 0.56 0.94
N LYS A 43 13.58 -0.71 0.64
CA LYS A 43 12.27 -1.23 0.23
C LYS A 43 11.23 -1.18 1.35
N GLN A 44 11.65 -1.30 2.60
CA GLN A 44 10.76 -1.11 3.76
C GLN A 44 10.38 0.37 3.93
N ILE A 45 11.34 1.28 3.73
CA ILE A 45 11.09 2.74 3.78
C ILE A 45 10.13 3.17 2.66
N GLU A 46 10.35 2.68 1.42
CA GLU A 46 9.44 2.93 0.29
C GLU A 46 8.02 2.46 0.60
N GLU A 47 7.86 1.24 1.11
CA GLU A 47 6.54 0.71 1.47
C GLU A 47 5.86 1.54 2.57
N ALA A 48 6.59 1.92 3.62
CA ALA A 48 6.04 2.75 4.69
C ALA A 48 5.65 4.15 4.17
N ALA A 49 6.45 4.74 3.29
CA ALA A 49 6.14 6.03 2.67
C ALA A 49 4.87 5.95 1.80
N ASP A 50 4.71 4.90 1.00
CA ASP A 50 3.52 4.69 0.17
C ASP A 50 2.25 4.52 1.04
N ILE A 51 2.33 3.73 2.11
CA ILE A 51 1.19 3.50 3.02
C ILE A 51 0.79 4.79 3.74
N LEU A 52 1.75 5.51 4.31
CA LEU A 52 1.49 6.73 5.07
C LEU A 52 0.98 7.85 4.17
N SER A 53 1.57 8.02 2.99
CA SER A 53 1.12 9.04 2.03
C SER A 53 -0.30 8.76 1.52
N PHE A 54 -0.62 7.49 1.18
CA PHE A 54 -1.97 7.10 0.80
C PHE A 54 -2.98 7.38 1.91
N MET A 55 -2.64 7.02 3.16
CA MET A 55 -3.53 7.26 4.30
C MET A 55 -3.79 8.75 4.51
N LEU A 56 -2.73 9.55 4.67
CA LEU A 56 -2.84 10.99 4.92
C LEU A 56 -3.62 11.71 3.80
N TYR A 57 -3.33 11.38 2.54
CA TYR A 57 -4.02 11.95 1.40
C TYR A 57 -5.52 11.66 1.40
N ASN A 58 -5.93 10.41 1.67
CA ASN A 58 -7.34 10.01 1.62
C ASN A 58 -8.12 10.38 2.87
N THR A 59 -7.48 10.55 4.03
CA THR A 59 -8.14 11.04 5.25
C THR A 59 -8.16 12.55 5.39
N GLY A 60 -7.51 13.28 4.45
CA GLY A 60 -7.35 14.73 4.53
C GLY A 60 -6.45 15.19 5.68
N ASP A 61 -5.62 14.29 6.22
CA ASP A 61 -4.70 14.57 7.31
C ASP A 61 -3.33 14.98 6.73
N SER A 62 -2.54 15.69 7.53
CA SER A 62 -1.23 16.20 7.10
C SER A 62 -0.13 15.68 8.02
N PHE A 63 1.02 15.36 7.45
CA PHE A 63 2.16 14.92 8.23
C PHE A 63 2.68 16.08 9.09
N ASN A 64 2.42 16.00 10.40
CA ASN A 64 3.01 16.92 11.38
C ASN A 64 4.34 16.35 11.86
N SER A 65 5.43 16.86 11.31
CA SER A 65 6.77 16.46 11.74
C SER A 65 6.99 16.80 13.21
N PRO A 66 7.35 15.82 14.06
CA PRO A 66 7.71 16.08 15.45
C PRO A 66 9.06 16.81 15.59
N LEU A 67 9.79 17.02 14.48
CA LEU A 67 11.10 17.68 14.45
C LEU A 67 11.02 19.19 14.18
N LYS A 68 9.85 19.83 14.30
CA LYS A 68 9.79 21.30 14.34
C LYS A 68 10.33 21.80 15.69
N GLY A 69 11.65 21.93 15.77
CA GLY A 69 12.40 22.70 16.76
C GLY A 69 13.28 23.71 16.04
#